data_AF-A0A5K1BCI6-F1
#
_entry.id   AF-A0A5K1BCI6-F1
#
_cell.length_a   1.000
_cell.length_b   1.000
_cell.length_c   1.000
_cell.angle_alpha   90.00
_cell.angle_beta   90.00
_cell.angle_gamma   90.00
#
_symmetry.space_group_name_H-M   'P 1'
#
loop_
_entity.id
_entity.type
_entity.pdbx_description
1 polymer ?
#
loop_
_entity_poly.entity_id
_entity_poly.type
_entity_poly.pdbx_seq_one_letter_code
_entity_poly.pdbx_strand_id
1 'polypeptide(L)' 'MSELLNQKSSIQGKIPSGYFNAIFDLSGAWLDDATETKHLAFDGYFISLYNLHLTGSPLVLREEIKKAVPSTWDPAALS' A
#
# COMPACT_ATOMS: atom_id res chain seq x y z
N MET A 1 2.78 -13.95 -4.65
CA MET A 1 3.82 -13.71 -3.63
C MET A 1 3.45 -12.53 -2.73
N SER A 2 3.20 -11.34 -3.29
CA SER A 2 2.76 -10.15 -2.52
C SER A 2 1.53 -10.41 -1.64
N GLU A 3 0.52 -11.09 -2.18
CA GLU A 3 -0.70 -11.46 -1.45
C GLU A 3 -0.43 -12.32 -0.20
N LEU A 4 0.53 -13.25 -0.26
CA LEU A 4 0.90 -14.08 0.89
C LEU A 4 1.51 -13.23 2.01
N LEU A 5 2.46 -12.34 1.65
CA LEU A 5 3.11 -11.43 2.58
C LEU A 5 2.11 -10.43 3.18
N ASN A 6 1.17 -9.93 2.38
CA ASN A 6 0.08 -9.07 2.85
C ASN A 6 -0.81 -9.77 3.87
N GLN A 7 -1.26 -11.01 3.57
CA GLN A 7 -2.10 -11.79 4.48
C GLN A 7 -1.38 -12.05 5.81
N LYS A 8 -0.07 -12.32 5.78
CA LYS A 8 0.74 -12.44 7.00
C LYS A 8 0.80 -11.15 7.82
N SER A 9 0.70 -10.00 7.16
CA SER A 9 0.56 -8.68 7.80
C SER A 9 -0.90 -8.28 8.07
N SER A 10 -1.87 -9.19 7.93
CA SER A 10 -3.30 -8.89 8.08
C SER A 10 -3.83 -7.80 7.11
N ILE A 11 -3.16 -7.62 5.98
CA ILE A 11 -3.55 -6.73 4.89
C ILE A 11 -4.20 -7.58 3.79
N GLN A 12 -5.33 -7.11 3.25
CA GLN A 12 -6.00 -7.77 2.13
C GLN A 12 -5.49 -7.25 0.79
N GLY A 13 -5.56 -8.11 -0.24
CA GLY A 13 -5.29 -7.73 -1.63
C GLY A 13 -3.89 -8.08 -2.14
N LYS A 14 -3.65 -7.74 -3.41
CA LYS A 14 -2.49 -8.20 -4.20
C LYS A 14 -1.41 -7.13 -4.41
N ILE A 15 -1.69 -5.87 -4.05
CA ILE A 15 -0.74 -4.77 -4.18
C ILE A 15 0.43 -5.02 -3.23
N PRO A 16 1.70 -4.97 -3.69
CA PRO A 16 2.86 -5.14 -2.84
C PRO A 16 2.84 -4.19 -1.64
N SER A 17 2.88 -4.75 -0.43
CA SER A 17 3.06 -3.94 0.78
C SER A 17 4.50 -3.42 0.87
N GLY A 18 4.72 -2.38 1.67
CA GLY A 18 6.07 -1.90 1.96
C GLY A 18 6.98 -3.00 2.54
N TYR A 19 6.41 -3.95 3.28
CA TYR A 19 7.14 -5.13 3.77
C TYR A 19 7.64 -6.02 2.62
N PHE A 20 6.79 -6.30 1.63
CA PHE A 20 7.20 -7.01 0.42
C PHE A 20 8.32 -6.28 -0.32
N ASN A 21 8.17 -4.97 -0.51
CA ASN A 21 9.14 -4.17 -1.25
C ASN A 21 10.50 -4.15 -0.54
N ALA A 22 10.52 -4.02 0.79
CA ALA A 22 11.75 -4.03 1.57
C ALA A 22 12.49 -5.38 1.53
N ILE A 23 11.78 -6.51 1.45
CA ILE A 23 12.40 -7.84 1.34
C ILE A 23 13.16 -8.01 0.03
N PHE A 24 12.59 -7.48 -1.06
CA PHE A 24 13.10 -7.68 -2.42
C PHE A 24 13.79 -6.44 -3.00
N ASP A 25 14.05 -5.43 -2.17
CA ASP A 25 14.68 -4.16 -2.56
C ASP A 25 13.98 -3.45 -3.73
N LEU A 26 12.65 -3.45 -3.70
CA LEU A 26 11.82 -2.80 -4.72
C LEU A 26 11.57 -1.33 -4.38
N SER A 27 11.52 -0.48 -5.40
CA SER A 27 11.36 0.97 -5.26
C SER A 27 9.97 1.37 -4.73
N GLY A 28 8.97 0.51 -4.92
CA GLY A 28 7.57 0.77 -4.63
C GLY A 28 6.79 1.27 -5.83
N ALA A 29 7.46 1.54 -6.96
CA ALA A 29 6.83 1.69 -8.26
C ALA A 29 6.41 0.31 -8.77
N TRP A 30 5.34 -0.25 -8.20
CA TRP A 30 4.97 -1.65 -8.32
C TRP A 30 4.91 -2.17 -9.77
N LEU A 31 4.48 -1.32 -10.71
CA LEU A 31 4.36 -1.69 -12.11
C LEU A 31 5.74 -1.83 -12.75
N ASP A 32 6.61 -0.85 -12.58
CA ASP A 32 7.96 -0.82 -13.13
C ASP A 32 8.80 -1.94 -12.52
N ASP A 33 8.79 -2.04 -11.18
CA ASP A 33 9.48 -3.09 -10.42
C ASP A 33 9.07 -4.50 -10.91
N ALA A 34 7.78 -4.72 -11.20
CA ALA A 34 7.28 -5.99 -11.71
C ALA A 34 7.72 -6.28 -13.16
N THR A 35 7.88 -5.25 -13.99
CA THR A 35 8.36 -5.42 -15.37
C THR A 35 9.85 -5.72 -15.45
N GLU A 36 10.65 -5.15 -14.55
CA GLU A 36 12.10 -5.39 -14.50
C GLU A 36 12.46 -6.73 -13.85
N THR A 37 11.61 -7.21 -12.92
CA THR A 37 11.82 -8.46 -12.20
C THR A 37 11.51 -9.68 -13.08
N LYS A 38 12.55 -10.32 -13.62
CA LYS A 38 12.41 -11.54 -14.45
C LYS A 38 12.08 -12.79 -13.65
N HIS A 39 12.71 -12.94 -12.49
CA HIS A 39 12.53 -14.10 -11.61
C HIS A 39 12.57 -13.64 -10.16
N LEU A 40 11.64 -14.15 -9.36
CA LEU A 40 11.58 -13.90 -7.93
C LEU A 40 11.41 -15.23 -7.22
N ALA A 41 12.31 -15.53 -6.29
CA ALA A 41 12.25 -16.72 -5.47
C ALA A 41 12.17 -16.33 -3.99
N PHE A 42 11.43 -17.11 -3.22
CA PHE A 42 11.31 -16.95 -1.78
C PHE A 42 11.29 -18.33 -1.15
N ASP A 43 12.27 -18.62 -0.31
CA ASP A 43 12.28 -19.75 0.61
C ASP A 43 12.66 -19.20 1.98
N GLY A 44 11.80 -19.41 2.98
CA GLY A 44 11.94 -18.74 4.25
C GLY A 44 10.88 -19.15 5.27
N TYR A 45 11.25 -19.01 6.54
CA TYR A 45 10.39 -19.29 7.68
C TYR A 45 10.08 -17.99 8.43
N PHE A 46 8.82 -17.80 8.80
CA PHE A 46 8.37 -16.61 9.52
C PHE A 46 8.20 -16.93 11.00
N ILE A 47 8.92 -16.22 11.86
CA ILE A 47 8.78 -16.29 13.31
C ILE A 47 8.12 -15.00 13.79
N SER A 48 6.87 -15.07 14.21
CA SER A 48 6.17 -13.92 14.79
C SER A 48 6.63 -13.71 16.24
N LEU A 49 7.30 -12.59 16.52
CA LEU A 49 7.71 -12.22 17.88
C LEU A 49 6.61 -11.45 18.62
N TYR A 50 5.92 -10.54 17.90
CA TYR A 50 4.83 -9.73 18.42
C TYR A 50 3.75 -9.57 17.36
N ASN A 51 2.50 -9.46 17.79
CA ASN A 51 1.37 -9.13 16.91
C ASN A 51 0.95 -7.69 17.19
N LEU A 52 1.11 -6.82 16.19
CA LEU A 52 0.66 -5.43 16.23
C LEU A 52 -0.63 -5.33 15.44
N HIS A 53 -1.68 -4.78 16.06
CA HIS A 53 -2.94 -4.51 15.39
C HIS A 53 -3.10 -3.00 15.23
N LEU A 54 -3.11 -2.53 13.98
CA LEU A 54 -3.45 -1.15 13.67
C LEU A 54 -4.97 -1.01 13.77
N THR A 55 -5.44 -0.33 14.81
CA THR A 55 -6.85 0.06 14.91
C THR A 55 -7.11 1.19 13.92
N GLY A 56 -7.59 0.83 12.73
CA GLY A 56 -8.04 1.81 11.75
C GLY A 56 -9.27 2.54 12.28
N SER A 57 -9.11 3.81 12.65
CA SER A 57 -10.24 4.72 12.78
C SER A 57 -10.67 5.19 11.38
N PRO A 58 -11.97 5.40 11.14
CA PRO A 58 -12.41 6.01 9.89
C PRO A 58 -11.70 7.35 9.70
N LEU A 59 -10.98 7.50 8.59
CA LEU A 59 -10.41 8.80 8.22
C LEU A 59 -11.58 9.71 7.87
N VAL A 60 -11.90 10.65 8.76
CA VAL A 60 -12.92 11.66 8.52
C VAL A 60 -12.24 12.89 7.93
N LEU A 61 -12.75 13.35 6.78
CA LEU A 61 -12.29 14.59 6.19
C LEU A 61 -12.66 15.75 7.12
N ARG A 62 -11.71 16.63 7.42
CA ARG A 62 -11.97 17.80 8.26
C ARG A 62 -13.01 18.73 7.60
N GLU A 63 -13.82 19.40 8.41
CA GLU A 63 -14.89 20.28 7.92
C GLU A 63 -14.36 21.45 7.09
N GLU A 64 -13.18 21.95 7.42
CA GLU A 64 -12.55 23.03 6.64
C GLU A 64 -12.24 22.57 5.21
N ILE A 65 -11.77 21.32 5.06
CA ILE A 65 -11.47 20.75 3.75
C ILE A 65 -12.76 20.51 2.97
N LYS A 66 -13.80 19.96 3.60
CA LYS A 66 -15.11 19.78 2.96
C LYS A 66 -15.67 21.09 2.39
N LYS A 67 -15.52 22.19 3.14
CA LYS A 67 -15.96 23.53 2.70
C LYS A 67 -15.09 24.13 1.60
N ALA A 68 -13.80 23.77 1.57
CA ALA A 68 -12.88 24.20 0.54
C ALA A 68 -13.06 23.45 -0.80
N VAL A 69 -13.71 22.28 -0.79
CA VAL A 69 -14.03 21.54 -2.01
C VAL A 69 -15.13 22.29 -2.78
N PRO A 70 -14.87 22.72 -4.02
CA PRO A 70 -15.89 23.35 -4.86
C PRO A 70 -17.06 22.40 -5.11
N SER A 71 -18.28 22.93 -5.15
CA SER A 71 -19.49 22.14 -5.46
C SER A 71 -19.51 21.59 -6.89
N THR A 72 -18.73 22.20 -7.79
CA THR A 72 -18.56 21.78 -9.18
C THR A 72 -17.08 21.61 -9.50
N TRP A 73 -16.73 20.47 -10.10
CA TRP A 73 -15.39 20.22 -10.59
C TRP A 73 -15.15 21.01 -11.88
N ASP A 74 -14.23 21.98 -11.85
CA ASP A 74 -13.73 22.69 -13.04
C ASP A 74 -12.24 22.40 -13.23
N PRO A 75 -11.88 21.42 -14.08
CA PRO A 75 -10.50 21.08 -14.35
C PRO A 75 -9.71 22.23 -15.01
N ALA A 76 -10.37 23.14 -15.73
CA ALA A 76 -9.69 24.25 -16.41
C ALA A 76 -9.19 25.31 -15.42
N ALA A 77 -9.83 25.41 -14.24
CA ALA A 77 -9.42 26.30 -13.16
C ALA A 77 -8.19 25.81 -12.37
N LEU A 78 -7.70 24.59 -12.63
CA LEU A 78 -6.52 23.99 -11.98
C LEU A 78 -5.21 24.23 -12.76
N SER A 79 -5.24 25.09 -13.79
CA SER A 79 -4.08 25.40 -14.65
C SER A 79 -3.13 26.44 -14.06
#